data_AF-A0A0P9I4Y6-F1
#
_entry.id   AF-A0A0P9I4Y6-F1
#
_cell.length_a   1.000
_cell.length_b   1.000
_cell.length_c   1.000
_cell.angle_alpha   90.00
_cell.angle_beta   90.00
_cell.angle_gamma   90.00
#
_symmetry.space_group_name_H-M   'P 1'
#
loop_
_entity.id
_entity.type
_entity.pdbx_description
1 polymer ?
#
loop_
_entity_poly.entity_id
_entity_poly.type
_entity_poly.pdbx_seq_one_letter_code
_entity_poly.pdbx_strand_id
1 'polypeptide(L)'
;MVECPKCGIEVVNPVKTWAMVGRPSKTGERFKLTIGLYECPRCERRFRVVLGKERITIKGAIEEIKGIERGFMQTLRSLREKIEKLESEKSDLLAEIEKLRKAGEERASVLEEDIATLRKEVESMKKLLGDLEEQ
;
A
#
# COMPACT_ATOMS: atom_id res chain seq x y z
N MET A 1 -23.31 22.03 -25.37
CA MET A 1 -23.24 23.45 -25.78
C MET A 1 -24.46 24.14 -25.21
N VAL A 2 -24.37 25.43 -24.87
CA VAL A 2 -25.50 26.20 -24.31
C VAL A 2 -25.68 27.50 -25.09
N GLU A 3 -26.91 27.81 -25.44
CA GLU A 3 -27.24 29.02 -26.17
C GLU A 3 -27.24 30.26 -25.25
N CYS A 4 -26.67 31.36 -25.74
CA CYS A 4 -26.72 32.63 -25.03
C CYS A 4 -28.17 33.16 -25.01
N PRO A 5 -28.76 33.42 -23.82
CA PRO A 5 -30.15 33.86 -23.72
C PRO A 5 -30.41 35.28 -24.25
N LYS A 6 -29.36 36.01 -24.65
CA LYS A 6 -29.46 37.37 -25.22
C LYS A 6 -29.32 37.40 -26.74
N CYS A 7 -28.42 36.59 -27.31
CA CYS A 7 -28.06 36.69 -28.74
C CYS A 7 -28.03 35.35 -29.48
N GLY A 8 -28.39 34.25 -28.83
CA GLY A 8 -28.54 32.93 -29.44
C GLY A 8 -27.25 32.22 -29.81
N ILE A 9 -26.07 32.83 -29.63
CA ILE A 9 -24.80 32.18 -29.96
C ILE A 9 -24.55 31.00 -29.02
N GLU A 10 -24.05 29.90 -29.57
CA GLU A 10 -23.67 28.74 -28.77
C GLU A 10 -22.34 28.98 -28.07
N VAL A 11 -22.32 28.72 -26.77
CA VAL A 11 -21.11 28.73 -25.94
C VAL A 11 -20.81 27.30 -25.50
N VAL A 12 -19.59 26.84 -25.78
CA VAL A 12 -19.20 25.44 -25.55
C VAL A 12 -18.82 25.19 -24.10
N ASN A 13 -17.93 26.03 -23.55
CA ASN A 13 -17.32 25.80 -22.24
C ASN A 13 -17.76 26.86 -21.21
N PRO A 14 -18.07 26.46 -19.97
CA PRO A 14 -18.31 27.40 -18.88
C PRO A 14 -17.01 28.06 -18.43
N VAL A 15 -17.11 29.31 -17.99
CA VAL A 15 -16.04 30.05 -17.31
C VAL A 15 -15.75 29.46 -15.93
N LYS A 16 -16.81 29.02 -15.23
CA LYS A 16 -16.68 28.39 -13.91
C LYS A 16 -17.77 27.35 -13.72
N THR A 17 -17.41 26.26 -13.06
CA THR A 17 -18.36 25.23 -12.63
C THR A 17 -18.25 25.05 -11.11
N TRP A 18 -19.39 24.91 -10.43
CA TRP A 18 -19.43 24.53 -9.02
C TRP A 18 -20.65 23.67 -8.72
N ALA A 19 -20.58 22.89 -7.64
CA ALA A 19 -21.69 22.12 -7.12
C ALA A 19 -22.28 22.81 -5.88
N MET A 20 -23.60 22.76 -5.73
CA MET A 20 -24.29 23.18 -4.51
C MET A 20 -25.38 22.20 -4.13
N VAL A 21 -25.54 21.95 -2.84
CA VAL A 21 -26.62 21.11 -2.31
C VAL A 21 -27.81 22.02 -2.00
N GLY A 22 -28.94 21.76 -2.66
CA GLY A 22 -30.19 22.48 -2.44
C GLY A 22 -30.85 22.14 -1.10
N ARG A 23 -31.80 22.98 -0.69
CA ARG A 23 -32.66 22.69 0.47
C ARG A 23 -33.42 21.38 0.24
N PRO A 24 -33.74 20.62 1.31
CA PRO A 24 -34.58 19.44 1.20
C PRO A 24 -35.92 19.78 0.54
N SER A 25 -36.40 18.93 -0.36
CA SER A 25 -37.77 18.98 -0.86
C SER A 25 -38.78 18.69 0.26
N LYS A 26 -40.07 18.87 -0.03
CA LYS A 26 -41.16 18.48 0.91
C LYS A 26 -41.13 16.98 1.27
N THR A 27 -40.49 16.15 0.46
CA THR A 27 -40.29 14.70 0.66
C THR A 27 -38.98 14.37 1.37
N GLY A 28 -38.20 15.37 1.78
CA GLY A 28 -36.90 15.20 2.45
C GLY A 28 -35.72 14.90 1.51
N GLU A 29 -35.96 14.85 0.20
CA GLU A 29 -34.93 14.58 -0.80
C GLU A 29 -34.05 15.81 -1.02
N ARG A 30 -32.73 15.63 -1.11
CA ARG A 30 -31.79 16.70 -1.41
C ARG A 30 -31.29 16.55 -2.83
N PHE A 31 -31.11 17.66 -3.53
CA PHE A 31 -30.54 17.65 -4.87
C PHE A 31 -29.19 18.36 -4.86
N LYS A 32 -28.18 17.73 -5.47
CA LYS A 32 -26.92 18.39 -5.80
C LYS A 32 -27.05 18.93 -7.21
N LEU A 33 -26.97 20.25 -7.32
CA LEU A 33 -26.99 20.96 -8.59
C LEU A 33 -25.57 21.34 -8.98
N THR A 34 -25.18 20.98 -10.20
CA THR A 34 -23.95 21.46 -10.82
C THR A 34 -24.31 22.66 -11.68
N ILE A 35 -23.76 23.83 -11.36
CA ILE A 35 -24.02 25.08 -12.09
C ILE A 35 -22.76 25.45 -12.88
N GLY A 36 -22.95 25.78 -14.15
CA GLY A 36 -21.96 26.40 -15.01
C GLY A 36 -22.27 27.88 -15.20
N LEU A 37 -21.29 28.76 -14.97
CA LEU A 37 -21.32 30.16 -15.38
C LEU A 37 -20.68 30.27 -16.76
N TYR A 38 -21.41 30.81 -17.71
CA TYR A 38 -20.94 31.05 -19.07
C TYR A 38 -20.84 32.55 -19.32
N GLU A 39 -19.94 32.92 -20.22
CA GLU A 39 -19.77 34.28 -20.72
C GLU A 39 -19.87 34.24 -22.24
N CYS A 40 -20.78 35.05 -22.78
CA CYS A 40 -21.04 35.06 -24.21
C CYS A 40 -19.94 35.86 -24.95
N PRO A 41 -19.25 35.31 -25.96
CA PRO A 41 -18.22 36.03 -26.69
C PRO A 41 -18.76 37.19 -27.54
N ARG A 42 -20.03 37.14 -27.95
CA ARG A 42 -20.65 38.17 -28.80
C ARG A 42 -21.20 39.39 -28.06
N CYS A 43 -21.76 39.20 -26.87
CA CYS A 43 -22.46 40.27 -26.14
C CYS A 43 -22.01 40.41 -24.68
N GLU A 44 -20.92 39.71 -24.31
CA GLU A 44 -20.24 39.75 -23.00
C GLU A 44 -21.14 39.44 -21.79
N ARG A 45 -22.36 38.94 -22.04
CA ARG A 45 -23.31 38.64 -20.97
C ARG A 45 -22.89 37.37 -20.25
N ARG A 46 -22.83 37.47 -18.92
CA ARG A 46 -22.68 36.32 -18.02
C ARG A 46 -24.03 35.71 -17.67
N PHE A 47 -24.14 34.39 -17.78
CA PHE A 47 -25.37 33.65 -17.48
C PHE A 47 -25.06 32.29 -16.85
N ARG A 48 -25.99 31.78 -16.03
CA ARG A 48 -25.84 30.51 -15.32
C ARG A 48 -26.74 29.46 -15.94
N VAL A 49 -26.22 28.25 -16.09
CA VAL A 49 -26.97 27.08 -16.57
C VAL A 49 -26.75 25.92 -15.60
N VAL A 50 -27.81 25.16 -15.33
CA VAL A 50 -27.70 23.92 -14.57
C VAL A 50 -27.17 22.83 -15.50
N LEU A 51 -25.96 22.35 -15.23
CA LEU A 51 -25.29 21.29 -15.99
C LEU A 51 -25.67 19.89 -15.50
N GLY A 52 -26.08 19.75 -14.24
CA GLY A 52 -26.43 18.47 -13.65
C GLY A 52 -27.32 18.61 -12.42
N LYS A 53 -28.19 17.63 -12.23
CA LYS A 53 -29.07 17.51 -11.05
C LYS A 53 -29.07 16.07 -10.57
N GLU A 54 -28.36 15.82 -9.47
CA GLU A 54 -28.27 14.51 -8.83
C GLU A 54 -29.18 14.47 -7.60
N ARG A 55 -29.98 13.41 -7.47
CA ARG A 55 -30.80 13.18 -6.27
C ARG A 55 -29.96 12.47 -5.22
N ILE A 56 -29.73 13.13 -4.09
CA ILE A 56 -29.11 12.52 -2.91
C ILE A 56 -30.23 11.96 -2.04
N THR A 57 -30.27 10.63 -1.92
CA THR A 57 -31.15 9.95 -0.96
C THR A 57 -30.34 9.42 0.20
N ILE A 58 -30.89 9.52 1.41
CA ILE A 58 -30.27 8.95 2.61
C ILE A 58 -30.08 7.43 2.44
N LYS A 59 -31.03 6.75 1.78
CA LYS A 59 -30.97 5.31 1.50
C LYS A 59 -29.74 4.95 0.64
N GLY A 60 -29.47 5.68 -0.44
CA GLY A 60 -28.29 5.43 -1.29
C GLY A 60 -26.98 5.64 -0.53
N ALA A 61 -26.88 6.71 0.26
CA ALA A 61 -25.70 6.94 1.10
C ALA A 61 -25.48 5.81 2.13
N ILE A 62 -26.56 5.26 2.71
CA ILE A 62 -26.47 4.09 3.60
C ILE A 62 -25.97 2.85 2.86
N GLU A 63 -26.43 2.60 1.63
CA GLU A 63 -25.99 1.46 0.81
C GLU A 63 -24.51 1.57 0.43
N GLU A 64 -24.02 2.77 0.09
CA GLU A 64 -22.61 3.05 -0.16
C GLU A 64 -21.76 2.79 1.09
N ILE A 65 -22.16 3.32 2.25
CA ILE A 65 -21.47 3.11 3.53
C ILE A 65 -21.39 1.61 3.86
N LYS A 66 -22.49 0.86 3.68
CA LYS A 66 -22.50 -0.60 3.88
C LYS A 66 -21.54 -1.31 2.91
N GLY A 67 -21.42 -0.84 1.67
CA GLY A 67 -20.46 -1.37 0.70
C GLY A 67 -19.02 -1.16 1.15
N ILE A 68 -18.71 0.05 1.60
CA ILE A 68 -17.39 0.43 2.14
C ILE A 68 -17.06 -0.42 3.37
N GLU A 69 -17.99 -0.54 4.32
CA GLU A 69 -17.84 -1.36 5.53
C GLU A 69 -17.52 -2.83 5.19
N ARG A 70 -18.25 -3.42 4.22
CA ARG A 70 -17.95 -4.79 3.75
C ARG A 70 -16.54 -4.91 3.15
N GLY A 71 -16.13 -3.96 2.32
CA GLY A 71 -14.80 -3.95 1.69
C GLY A 71 -13.67 -3.83 2.72
N PHE A 72 -13.84 -2.97 3.73
CA PHE A 72 -12.91 -2.86 4.84
C PHE A 72 -12.81 -4.15 5.64
N MET A 73 -13.94 -4.79 5.96
CA MET A 73 -13.96 -6.05 6.71
C MET A 73 -13.25 -7.19 5.96
N GLN A 74 -13.38 -7.25 4.64
CA GLN A 74 -12.67 -8.23 3.81
C GLN A 74 -11.17 -7.97 3.78
N THR A 75 -10.76 -6.71 3.63
CA THR A 75 -9.34 -6.32 3.64
C THR A 75 -8.70 -6.62 4.99
N LEU A 76 -9.39 -6.29 6.09
CA LEU A 76 -8.93 -6.58 7.45
C LEU A 76 -8.71 -8.08 7.66
N ARG A 77 -9.63 -8.92 7.17
CA ARG A 77 -9.50 -10.39 7.21
C ARG A 77 -8.24 -10.87 6.48
N SER A 78 -8.06 -10.43 5.22
CA SER A 78 -6.89 -10.81 4.42
C SER A 78 -5.58 -10.36 5.06
N LEU A 79 -5.54 -9.17 5.66
CA LEU A 79 -4.36 -8.68 6.36
C LEU A 79 -4.05 -9.52 7.60
N ARG A 80 -5.06 -9.93 8.39
CA ARG A 80 -4.87 -10.81 9.54
C ARG A 80 -4.31 -12.17 9.14
N GLU A 81 -4.86 -12.79 8.10
CA GLU A 81 -4.35 -14.06 7.56
C GLU A 81 -2.88 -13.95 7.10
N LYS A 82 -2.51 -12.84 6.46
CA LYS A 82 -1.11 -12.60 6.06
C LYS A 82 -0.18 -12.40 7.25
N ILE A 83 -0.65 -11.71 8.30
CA ILE A 83 0.13 -11.52 9.53
C ILE A 83 0.40 -12.88 10.19
N GLU A 84 -0.64 -13.72 10.33
CA GLU A 84 -0.50 -15.06 10.90
C GLU A 84 0.49 -15.92 10.12
N LYS A 85 0.44 -15.91 8.78
CA LYS A 85 1.40 -16.62 7.93
C LYS A 85 2.84 -16.12 8.09
N LEU A 86 3.03 -14.80 8.15
CA LEU A 86 4.36 -14.21 8.35
C LEU A 86 4.92 -14.51 9.74
N GLU A 87 4.06 -14.56 10.76
CA GLU A 87 4.43 -14.93 12.12
C GLU A 87 4.90 -16.40 12.20
N SER A 88 4.20 -17.32 11.52
CA SER A 88 4.64 -18.73 11.45
C SER A 88 5.96 -18.88 10.68
N GLU A 89 6.08 -18.25 9.51
CA GLU A 89 7.31 -18.32 8.70
C GLU A 89 8.52 -17.75 9.46
N LYS A 90 8.33 -16.65 10.19
CA LYS A 90 9.39 -16.08 11.03
C LYS A 90 9.83 -17.05 12.13
N SER A 91 8.89 -17.73 12.78
CA SER A 91 9.20 -18.72 13.82
C SER A 91 10.02 -19.87 13.25
N ASP A 92 9.64 -20.39 12.07
CA ASP A 92 10.34 -21.49 11.41
C ASP A 92 11.76 -21.09 11.00
N LEU A 93 11.91 -19.91 10.38
CA LEU A 93 13.23 -19.39 9.97
C LEU A 93 14.16 -19.15 11.17
N LEU A 94 13.63 -18.65 12.30
CA LEU A 94 14.43 -18.50 13.52
C LEU A 94 14.91 -19.86 14.05
N ALA A 95 14.08 -20.89 13.99
CA ALA A 95 14.46 -22.24 14.38
C ALA A 95 15.53 -22.82 13.44
N GLU A 96 15.45 -22.54 12.13
CA GLU A 96 16.44 -22.97 11.15
C GLU A 96 17.79 -22.26 11.35
N ILE A 97 17.79 -20.95 11.58
CA ILE A 97 19.01 -20.17 11.89
C ILE A 97 19.72 -20.75 13.11
N GLU A 98 18.99 -21.06 14.18
CA GLU A 98 19.57 -21.61 15.41
C GLU A 98 20.19 -23.00 15.18
N LYS A 99 19.54 -23.85 14.37
CA LYS A 99 20.09 -25.16 13.99
C LYS A 99 21.38 -25.02 13.20
N LEU A 100 21.39 -24.15 12.18
CA LEU A 100 22.56 -23.91 11.35
C LEU A 100 23.72 -23.31 12.16
N ARG A 101 23.42 -22.41 13.08
CA ARG A 101 24.40 -21.84 14.00
C ARG A 101 25.07 -22.92 14.85
N LYS A 102 24.29 -23.77 15.52
CA LYS A 102 24.83 -24.87 16.34
C LYS A 102 25.69 -25.83 15.52
N ALA A 103 25.21 -26.24 14.35
CA ALA A 103 25.98 -27.10 13.45
C ALA A 103 27.29 -26.45 12.99
N GLY A 104 27.31 -25.13 12.81
CA GLY A 104 28.51 -24.36 12.51
C GLY A 104 29.48 -24.30 13.68
N GLU A 105 28.99 -24.00 14.89
CA GLU A 105 29.77 -23.96 16.14
C GLU A 105 30.42 -25.31 16.44
N GLU A 106 29.68 -26.42 16.31
CA GLU A 106 30.21 -27.79 16.50
C GLU A 106 31.30 -28.15 15.49
N ARG A 107 31.12 -27.77 14.21
CA ARG A 107 32.15 -28.00 13.19
C ARG A 107 33.40 -27.18 13.43
N ALA A 108 33.24 -25.92 13.86
CA ALA A 108 34.36 -25.06 14.19
C ALA A 108 35.17 -25.64 15.37
N SER A 109 34.50 -26.10 16.44
CA SER A 109 35.20 -26.69 17.59
C SER A 109 35.96 -27.95 17.21
N VAL A 110 35.38 -28.84 16.41
CA VAL A 110 36.08 -30.05 15.92
C VAL A 110 37.31 -29.70 15.11
N LEU A 111 37.20 -28.75 14.17
CA LEU A 111 38.34 -28.32 13.36
C LEU A 111 39.43 -27.64 14.18
N GLU A 112 39.08 -26.87 15.21
CA GLU A 112 40.04 -26.26 16.13
C GLU A 112 40.83 -27.32 16.92
N GLU A 113 40.17 -28.39 17.38
CA GLU A 113 40.79 -29.53 18.05
C GLU A 113 41.73 -30.31 17.11
N ASP A 114 41.30 -30.57 15.88
CA ASP A 114 42.11 -31.25 14.86
C ASP A 114 43.36 -30.41 14.52
N ILE A 115 43.21 -29.10 14.31
CA ILE A 115 44.34 -28.19 14.06
C ILE A 115 45.31 -28.18 15.25
N ALA A 116 44.80 -28.16 16.49
CA ALA A 116 45.64 -28.21 17.68
C ALA A 116 46.45 -29.53 17.76
N THR A 117 45.83 -30.64 17.38
CA THR A 117 46.48 -31.97 17.34
C THR A 117 47.54 -32.02 16.25
N LEU A 118 47.20 -31.63 15.02
CA LEU A 118 48.14 -31.59 13.89
C LEU A 118 49.34 -30.67 14.17
N ARG A 119 49.13 -29.52 14.82
CA ARG A 119 50.23 -28.63 15.23
C ARG A 119 51.19 -29.33 16.20
N LYS A 120 50.69 -30.12 17.15
CA LYS A 120 51.53 -30.89 18.08
C LYS A 120 52.31 -32.00 17.35
N GLU A 121 51.67 -32.69 16.41
CA GLU A 121 52.32 -33.73 15.61
C GLU A 121 53.45 -33.16 14.75
N VAL A 122 53.21 -32.04 14.05
CA VAL A 122 54.22 -31.33 13.27
C VAL A 122 55.40 -30.90 14.15
N GLU A 123 55.14 -30.39 15.35
CA GLU A 123 56.19 -30.00 16.29
C GLU A 123 57.02 -31.22 16.76
N SER A 124 56.37 -32.34 17.04
CA SER A 124 57.04 -33.60 17.39
C SER A 124 57.95 -34.10 16.27
N MET A 125 57.45 -34.12 15.03
CA MET A 125 58.21 -34.53 13.85
C MET A 125 59.42 -33.63 13.58
N LYS A 126 59.28 -32.31 13.76
CA LYS A 126 60.40 -31.37 13.61
C LYS A 126 61.53 -31.64 14.58
N LYS A 127 61.22 -31.98 15.84
CA LYS A 127 62.24 -32.33 16.84
C LYS A 127 63.02 -33.58 16.45
N LEU A 128 62.30 -34.64 16.06
CA LEU A 128 62.92 -35.89 15.62
C LEU A 128 63.84 -35.71 14.40
N LEU A 129 63.49 -34.82 13.46
CA LEU A 129 64.33 -34.52 12.30
C LEU A 129 65.57 -33.71 12.69
N GLY A 130 65.46 -32.73 13.58
CA GLY A 130 66.62 -31.99 14.09
C GLY A 130 67.63 -32.91 14.78
N ASP A 131 67.15 -33.85 15.59
CA ASP A 131 68.01 -34.85 16.27
C ASP A 131 68.74 -35.79 15.29
N LEU A 132 68.20 -35.99 14.07
CA LEU A 132 68.81 -36.82 13.02
C LEU A 132 69.86 -36.07 12.18
N GLU A 133 69.77 -34.74 12.09
CA GLU A 133 70.74 -33.91 11.35
C GLU A 133 72.02 -33.60 12.15
N GLU A 134 72.01 -33.80 13.47
CA GLU A 134 73.16 -33.60 14.38
C GLU A 134 74.03 -34.87 14.59
N GLN A 135 73.71 -35.99 13.93
CA GLN A 135 74.51 -37.24 13.91
C GLN A 135 75.32 -37.41 12.62
#